data_AF-A0A1F9HA18-F1
#
_entry.id   AF-A0A1F9HA18-F1
#
_cell.length_a   1.000
_cell.length_b   1.000
_cell.length_c   1.000
_cell.angle_alpha   90.00
_cell.angle_beta   90.00
_cell.angle_gamma   90.00
#
_symmetry.space_group_name_H-M   'P 1'
#
loop_
_entity.id
_entity.type
_entity.pdbx_description
1 polymer ?
#
loop_
_entity_poly.entity_id
_entity_poly.type
_entity_poly.pdbx_seq_one_letter_code
_entity_poly.pdbx_strand_id
1 'polypeptide(L)'
;MYQTLNYLNKLQTYPEAMDEGLECEVLLTNSSLAHEYALMVLAELEDEDEKRLLVIELEKHKKAYFIARNKLSKINPDRLSSLENSLTQQKVALRDSDRVLH
;
A
#
# COMPACT_ATOMS: atom_id res chain seq x y z
N MET A 1 13.20 -5.23 -19.73
CA MET A 1 12.79 -4.36 -18.61
C MET A 1 11.36 -3.84 -18.84
N TYR A 2 10.36 -4.74 -18.90
CA TYR A 2 8.95 -4.40 -19.22
C TYR A 2 7.93 -5.29 -18.48
N GLN A 3 8.31 -5.93 -17.37
CA GLN A 3 7.40 -6.87 -16.69
C GLN A 3 6.62 -6.25 -15.53
N THR A 4 7.02 -5.09 -15.01
CA THR A 4 6.33 -4.43 -13.87
C THR A 4 5.11 -3.61 -14.31
N LEU A 5 5.09 -3.09 -15.54
CA LEU A 5 3.96 -2.29 -16.07
C LEU A 5 2.70 -3.12 -16.37
N ASN A 6 2.80 -4.45 -16.38
CA ASN A 6 1.68 -5.35 -16.68
C ASN A 6 0.91 -5.82 -15.43
N TYR A 7 1.40 -5.54 -14.23
CA TYR A 7 0.68 -5.91 -13.00
C TYR A 7 -0.48 -4.95 -12.71
N LEU A 8 -0.31 -3.67 -13.06
CA LEU A 8 -1.35 -2.65 -12.91
C LEU A 8 -2.46 -2.77 -13.97
N ASN A 9 -2.13 -3.19 -15.20
CA ASN A 9 -3.14 -3.43 -16.24
C ASN A 9 -3.93 -4.75 -16.06
N LYS A 10 -3.45 -5.69 -15.24
CA LYS A 10 -4.17 -6.93 -14.92
C LYS A 10 -5.19 -6.79 -13.80
N LEU A 11 -5.25 -5.64 -13.11
CA LEU A 11 -6.36 -5.35 -12.18
C LEU A 11 -7.68 -5.03 -12.91
N GLN A 12 -7.69 -5.00 -14.25
CA GLN A 12 -8.87 -4.66 -15.07
C GLN A 12 -9.80 -5.83 -15.41
N THR A 13 -9.63 -7.02 -14.86
CA THR A 13 -10.58 -8.13 -15.08
C THR A 13 -10.84 -8.92 -13.80
N TYR A 14 -11.64 -8.35 -12.89
CA TYR A 14 -12.43 -9.15 -11.95
C TYR A 14 -13.90 -9.04 -12.37
N PRO A 15 -14.59 -10.18 -12.59
CA PRO A 15 -15.98 -10.18 -13.02
C PRO A 15 -16.93 -9.80 -11.87
N GLU A 16 -17.96 -9.03 -12.21
CA GLU A 16 -19.25 -8.84 -11.52
C GLU A 16 -19.23 -8.53 -10.01
N ALA A 17 -19.41 -7.23 -9.68
CA ALA A 17 -19.75 -6.68 -8.36
C ALA A 17 -18.86 -7.15 -7.21
N MET A 18 -17.58 -6.77 -7.24
CA MET A 18 -16.73 -6.86 -6.05
C MET A 18 -17.34 -5.99 -4.94
N ASP A 19 -17.53 -6.57 -3.75
CA ASP A 19 -18.06 -5.86 -2.58
C ASP A 19 -17.23 -4.60 -2.33
N GLU A 20 -17.88 -3.43 -2.30
CA GLU A 20 -17.22 -2.13 -2.10
C GLU A 20 -16.37 -2.13 -0.81
N GLY A 21 -16.81 -2.87 0.22
CA GLY A 21 -16.02 -3.10 1.43
C GLY A 21 -14.71 -3.82 1.14
N LEU A 22 -14.76 -4.93 0.40
CA LEU A 22 -13.59 -5.71 0.01
C LEU A 22 -12.64 -4.90 -0.90
N GLU A 23 -13.15 -4.10 -1.83
CA GLU A 23 -12.30 -3.22 -2.64
C GLU A 23 -11.52 -2.24 -1.78
N CYS A 24 -12.18 -1.65 -0.78
CA CYS A 24 -11.54 -0.73 0.15
C CYS A 24 -10.50 -1.45 1.01
N GLU A 25 -10.77 -2.68 1.49
CA GLU A 25 -9.80 -3.47 2.25
C GLU A 25 -8.53 -3.77 1.43
N VAL A 26 -8.70 -4.19 0.18
CA VAL A 26 -7.59 -4.49 -0.72
C VAL A 26 -6.78 -3.23 -1.01
N LEU A 27 -7.44 -2.12 -1.35
CA LEU A 27 -6.77 -0.87 -1.64
C LEU A 27 -6.03 -0.32 -0.41
N LEU A 28 -6.65 -0.37 0.76
CA LEU A 28 -6.07 0.07 2.03
C LEU A 28 -4.82 -0.77 2.36
N THR A 29 -4.93 -2.09 2.28
CA THR A 29 -3.82 -3.01 2.55
C THR A 29 -2.65 -2.77 1.60
N ASN A 30 -2.91 -2.79 0.29
CA ASN A 30 -1.87 -2.67 -0.73
C ASN A 30 -1.18 -1.31 -0.66
N SER A 31 -1.93 -0.22 -0.52
CA SER A 31 -1.35 1.11 -0.40
C SER A 31 -0.56 1.30 0.89
N SER A 32 -1.02 0.70 1.99
CA SER A 32 -0.32 0.76 3.28
C SER A 32 1.04 0.06 3.24
N LEU A 33 1.11 -1.12 2.63
CA LEU A 33 2.35 -1.90 2.52
C LEU A 33 3.29 -1.34 1.43
N ALA A 34 2.74 -0.97 0.26
CA ALA A 34 3.53 -0.37 -0.81
C ALA A 34 4.22 0.93 -0.34
N HIS A 35 3.54 1.72 0.49
CA HIS A 35 4.16 2.90 1.11
C HIS A 35 5.36 2.54 2.00
N GLU A 36 5.29 1.47 2.79
CA GLU A 36 6.44 1.06 3.62
C GLU A 36 7.61 0.55 2.76
N TYR A 37 7.35 -0.29 1.77
CA TYR A 37 8.40 -0.77 0.86
C TYR A 37 9.06 0.38 0.10
N ALA A 38 8.28 1.35 -0.37
CA ALA A 38 8.82 2.54 -1.02
C ALA A 38 9.65 3.40 -0.06
N LEU A 39 9.31 3.48 1.22
CA LEU A 39 10.15 4.16 2.21
C LEU A 39 11.49 3.45 2.44
N MET A 40 11.49 2.13 2.49
CA MET A 40 12.71 1.34 2.64
C MET A 40 13.65 1.57 1.46
N VAL A 41 13.13 1.48 0.23
CA VAL A 41 13.92 1.75 -0.99
C VAL A 41 14.43 3.19 -1.03
N LEU A 42 13.61 4.17 -0.61
CA LEU A 42 14.01 5.59 -0.63
C LEU A 42 15.25 5.85 0.26
N ALA A 43 15.39 5.11 1.36
CA ALA A 43 16.52 5.25 2.26
C ALA A 43 17.85 4.77 1.64
N GLU A 44 17.79 3.87 0.66
CA GLU A 44 18.94 3.26 0.01
C GLU A 44 19.33 3.93 -1.32
N LEU A 45 18.41 4.69 -1.92
CA LEU A 45 18.67 5.35 -3.20
C LEU A 45 19.74 6.45 -3.06
N GLU A 46 20.65 6.50 -4.03
CA GLU A 46 21.64 7.59 -4.15
C GLU A 46 21.21 8.62 -5.21
N ASP A 47 20.55 8.17 -6.29
CA ASP A 47 20.11 9.01 -7.40
C ASP A 47 18.94 9.93 -7.02
N GLU A 48 19.13 11.23 -7.19
CA GLU A 48 18.15 12.25 -6.77
C GLU A 48 16.90 12.30 -7.67
N ASP A 49 17.00 11.93 -8.94
CA ASP A 49 15.85 11.89 -9.84
C ASP A 49 14.97 10.67 -9.51
N GLU A 50 15.58 9.51 -9.23
CA GLU A 50 14.87 8.32 -8.75
C GLU A 50 14.20 8.58 -7.39
N LYS A 51 14.88 9.26 -6.45
CA LYS A 51 14.27 9.69 -5.19
C LYS A 51 13.04 10.55 -5.40
N ARG A 52 13.10 11.53 -6.31
CA ARG A 52 11.95 12.41 -6.61
C ARG A 52 10.76 11.63 -7.15
N LEU A 53 11.00 10.69 -8.06
CA LEU A 53 9.94 9.82 -8.59
C LEU A 53 9.33 8.96 -7.49
N LEU A 54 10.16 8.41 -6.60
CA LEU A 54 9.69 7.57 -5.51
C LEU A 54 8.89 8.35 -4.46
N VAL A 55 9.27 9.60 -4.17
CA VAL A 55 8.49 10.51 -3.33
C VAL A 55 7.10 10.77 -3.91
N ILE A 56 6.99 10.91 -5.24
CA ILE A 56 5.69 11.05 -5.90
C ILE A 56 4.84 9.79 -5.72
N GLU A 57 5.42 8.60 -5.82
CA GLU A 57 4.69 7.35 -5.58
C GLU A 57 4.29 7.16 -4.12
N LEU A 58 5.13 7.55 -3.17
CA LEU A 58 4.79 7.56 -1.75
C LEU A 58 3.53 8.39 -1.48
N GLU A 59 3.43 9.58 -2.05
CA GLU A 59 2.24 10.43 -1.91
C GLU A 59 1.00 9.81 -2.58
N LYS A 60 1.16 9.08 -3.70
CA LYS A 60 0.04 8.34 -4.32
C LYS A 60 -0.45 7.20 -3.43
N HIS A 61 0.45 6.41 -2.84
CA HIS A 61 0.09 5.35 -1.91
C HIS A 61 -0.61 5.91 -0.66
N LYS A 62 -0.06 6.95 -0.07
CA LYS A 62 -0.68 7.65 1.07
C LYS A 62 -2.08 8.15 0.74
N LYS A 63 -2.27 8.78 -0.42
CA LYS A 63 -3.59 9.24 -0.87
C LYS A 63 -4.57 8.08 -1.06
N ALA A 64 -4.14 6.99 -1.70
CA ALA A 64 -4.95 5.79 -1.90
C ALA A 64 -5.39 5.18 -0.55
N TYR A 65 -4.47 5.11 0.42
CA TYR A 65 -4.75 4.64 1.78
C TYR A 65 -5.88 5.44 2.43
N PHE A 66 -5.76 6.78 2.47
CA PHE A 66 -6.76 7.61 3.13
C PHE A 66 -8.11 7.60 2.42
N ILE A 67 -8.14 7.49 1.09
CA ILE A 67 -9.38 7.33 0.34
C ILE A 67 -10.08 6.02 0.75
N ALA A 68 -9.35 4.90 0.72
CA ALA A 68 -9.88 3.58 1.08
C ALA A 68 -10.34 3.53 2.54
N ARG A 69 -9.54 4.09 3.46
CA ARG A 69 -9.85 4.22 4.88
C ARG A 69 -11.13 5.00 5.13
N ASN A 70 -11.26 6.17 4.51
CA ASN A 70 -12.43 7.04 4.69
C ASN A 70 -13.72 6.43 4.12
N LYS A 71 -13.60 5.55 3.13
CA LYS A 71 -14.73 4.76 2.61
C LYS A 71 -15.06 3.60 3.55
N LEU A 72 -14.06 2.78 3.89
CA LEU A 72 -14.26 1.62 4.76
C LEU A 72 -14.76 2.00 6.14
N SER A 73 -14.36 3.15 6.69
CA SER A 73 -14.85 3.66 7.98
C SER A 73 -16.37 3.90 7.98
N LYS A 74 -16.96 4.17 6.82
CA LYS A 74 -18.39 4.40 6.65
C LYS A 74 -19.16 3.10 6.37
N ILE A 75 -18.51 2.15 5.69
CA ILE A 75 -19.10 0.87 5.29
C ILE A 75 -19.04 -0.13 6.45
N ASN A 76 -17.86 -0.31 7.04
CA ASN A 76 -17.59 -1.30 8.07
C ASN A 76 -16.44 -0.84 9.01
N PRO A 77 -16.76 -0.04 10.05
CA PRO A 77 -15.76 0.52 10.97
C PRO A 77 -15.05 -0.54 11.82
N ASP A 78 -15.73 -1.63 12.20
CA ASP A 78 -15.12 -2.72 12.99
C ASP A 78 -14.05 -3.45 12.17
N ARG A 79 -14.36 -3.68 10.89
CA ARG A 79 -13.40 -4.26 9.94
C ARG A 79 -12.22 -3.34 9.69
N LEU A 80 -12.45 -2.03 9.56
CA LEU A 80 -11.38 -1.06 9.46
C LEU A 80 -10.44 -1.14 10.68
N SER A 81 -10.97 -1.13 11.90
CA SER A 81 -10.16 -1.21 13.11
C SER A 81 -9.31 -2.48 13.15
N SER A 82 -9.92 -3.62 12.82
CA SER A 82 -9.23 -4.91 12.74
C SER A 82 -8.11 -4.89 11.71
N LEU A 83 -8.36 -4.30 10.54
CA LEU A 83 -7.39 -4.20 9.46
C LEU A 83 -6.23 -3.25 9.81
N GLU A 84 -6.50 -2.09 10.40
CA GLU A 84 -5.45 -1.15 10.83
C GLU A 84 -4.54 -1.75 11.91
N ASN A 85 -5.11 -2.53 12.83
CA ASN A 85 -4.34 -3.25 13.85
C ASN A 85 -3.42 -4.31 13.21
N SER A 86 -3.97 -5.12 12.29
CA SER A 86 -3.19 -6.12 11.56
C SER A 86 -2.07 -5.48 10.73
N LEU A 87 -2.37 -4.39 10.01
CA LEU A 87 -1.36 -3.66 9.25
C LEU A 87 -0.28 -3.09 10.14
N THR A 88 -0.63 -2.52 11.29
CA THR A 88 0.35 -2.01 12.24
C THR A 88 1.32 -3.12 12.67
N GLN A 89 0.81 -4.31 13.00
CA GLN A 89 1.65 -5.46 13.35
C GLN A 89 2.55 -5.90 12.18
N GLN A 90 2.01 -5.98 10.96
CA GLN A 90 2.78 -6.33 9.77
C GLN A 90 3.90 -5.32 9.49
N LYS A 91 3.63 -4.02 9.66
CA LYS A 91 4.63 -2.96 9.47
C LYS A 91 5.75 -2.99 10.51
N VAL A 92 5.41 -3.26 11.77
CA VAL A 92 6.41 -3.46 12.82
C VAL A 92 7.30 -4.65 12.46
N ALA A 93 6.71 -5.79 12.10
CA ALA A 93 7.47 -6.98 11.70
C ALA A 93 8.37 -6.72 10.48
N LEU A 94 7.88 -5.97 9.48
CA LEU A 94 8.65 -5.61 8.30
C LEU A 94 9.90 -4.77 8.68
N ARG A 95 9.72 -3.74 9.50
CA ARG A 95 10.82 -2.87 9.95
C ARG A 95 11.81 -3.60 10.86
N ASP A 96 11.34 -4.53 11.68
CA ASP A 96 12.22 -5.34 12.52
C ASP A 96 13.01 -6.35 11.69
N SER A 97 12.42 -6.92 10.63
CA SER A 97 13.13 -7.81 9.71
C SER A 97 14.24 -7.11 8.93
N ASP A 98 14.01 -5.85 8.54
CA ASP A 98 14.99 -5.02 7.84
C ASP A 98 16.23 -4.75 8.72
N ARG A 99 16.00 -4.45 10.00
CA ARG A 99 17.09 -4.22 10.99
C ARG A 99 17.95 -5.44 11.29
N VAL A 100 17.47 -6.65 11.02
CA VAL A 100 18.23 -7.90 11.25
C VAL A 100 19.15 -8.21 10.07
N LEU A 101 18.89 -7.64 8.90
CA LEU A 101 19.65 -7.89 7.67
C LEU A 101 20.78 -6.87 7.40
N HIS A 102 20.88 -5.82 8.23
CA HIS A 102 21.89 -4.77 8.19
C HIS A 102 22.69 -4.69 9.49
#